data_AF-A0AAE0TLA1-F1
#
_entry.id   AF-A0AAE0TLA1-F1
#
_cell.length_a   1.000
_cell.length_b   1.000
_cell.length_c   1.000
_cell.angle_alpha   90.00
_cell.angle_beta   90.00
_cell.angle_gamma   90.00
#
_symmetry.space_group_name_H-M   'P 1'
#
loop_
_entity.id
_entity.type
_entity.pdbx_description
1 polymer ?
#
loop_
_entity_poly.entity_id
_entity_poly.type
_entity_poly.pdbx_seq_one_letter_code
_entity_poly.pdbx_strand_id
1 'polypeptide(L)'
;MADRWDTVVTVTKSIDEILVATDTKSIDERLVVTDTKLIDERLVVTDTKLTEERLVVTDTKPIDETLVVTEKKSIDERLVVTDTKLIDERLVVTDTELTDESLVVTDTKITDERLVVTDTKPIDETLVVTDTNPIDERLVVNYTEPTYKSACVIFKLIPLS
;
A
#
# COMPACT_ATOMS: atom_id res chain seq x y z
N MET A 1 18.59 0.67 -22.96
CA MET A 1 18.29 -0.55 -22.20
C MET A 1 18.33 -0.14 -20.74
N ALA A 2 17.17 0.13 -20.13
CA ALA A 2 17.09 0.20 -18.67
C ALA A 2 16.74 -1.22 -18.21
N ASP A 3 17.55 -1.76 -17.32
CA ASP A 3 17.40 -3.10 -16.77
C ASP A 3 16.17 -3.11 -15.87
N ARG A 4 15.23 -4.00 -16.15
CA ARG A 4 14.00 -4.19 -15.37
C ARG A 4 14.31 -5.11 -14.20
N TRP A 5 14.22 -4.59 -12.97
CA TRP A 5 14.44 -5.37 -11.73
C TRP A 5 13.07 -5.75 -11.15
N ASP A 6 12.64 -7.00 -11.43
CA ASP A 6 11.50 -7.60 -10.73
C ASP A 6 12.06 -8.26 -9.44
N THR A 7 11.91 -7.59 -8.30
CA THR A 7 12.33 -8.13 -7.00
C THR A 7 11.16 -8.92 -6.40
N VAL A 8 11.36 -10.23 -6.23
CA VAL A 8 10.38 -11.12 -5.59
C VAL A 8 10.94 -11.58 -4.26
N VAL A 9 10.24 -11.22 -3.19
CA VAL A 9 10.51 -11.70 -1.83
C VAL A 9 9.42 -12.70 -1.46
N THR A 10 9.82 -13.85 -0.92
CA THR A 10 8.90 -14.87 -0.42
C THR A 10 9.38 -15.34 0.94
N VAL A 11 8.62 -15.04 1.98
CA VAL A 11 8.86 -15.53 3.34
C VAL A 11 7.89 -16.66 3.65
N THR A 12 8.38 -17.66 4.36
CA THR A 12 7.55 -18.76 4.82
C THR A 12 7.72 -18.93 6.33
N LYS A 13 6.65 -18.60 7.06
CA LYS A 13 6.42 -18.86 8.49
C LYS A 13 7.36 -18.12 9.46
N SER A 14 6.93 -16.96 9.98
CA SER A 14 7.73 -16.11 10.91
C SER A 14 6.93 -15.53 12.09
N ILE A 15 7.65 -15.16 13.16
CA ILE A 15 7.20 -14.37 14.33
C ILE A 15 8.24 -13.25 14.46
N ASP A 16 7.84 -12.01 14.17
CA ASP A 16 8.62 -10.76 14.00
C ASP A 16 9.59 -10.69 12.80
N GLU A 17 9.20 -9.95 11.77
CA GLU A 17 10.07 -9.54 10.64
C GLU A 17 9.90 -8.06 10.29
N ILE A 18 11.01 -7.42 9.87
CA ILE A 18 10.99 -6.04 9.35
C ILE A 18 11.76 -6.02 8.03
N LEU A 19 11.07 -5.68 6.95
CA LEU A 19 11.66 -5.46 5.65
C LEU A 19 11.71 -3.97 5.35
N VAL A 20 12.90 -3.48 4.97
CA VAL A 20 13.11 -2.08 4.62
C VAL A 20 13.72 -2.01 3.23
N ALA A 21 13.01 -1.40 2.29
CA ALA A 21 13.48 -1.08 0.94
C ALA A 21 13.64 0.44 0.82
N THR A 22 14.74 0.88 0.22
CA THR A 22 14.99 2.31 0.00
C THR A 22 15.78 2.54 -1.28
N ASP A 23 15.26 3.36 -2.19
CA ASP A 23 15.95 3.68 -3.43
C ASP A 23 15.93 5.19 -3.80
N THR A 24 16.86 5.56 -4.71
CA THR A 24 17.08 6.95 -5.16
C THR A 24 17.25 7.00 -6.70
N LYS A 25 16.16 7.35 -7.40
CA LYS A 25 15.91 7.43 -8.87
C LYS A 25 15.61 6.12 -9.63
N SER A 26 14.39 5.96 -10.17
CA SER A 26 14.00 4.76 -10.95
C SER A 26 13.16 5.06 -12.22
N ILE A 27 13.26 4.17 -13.21
CA ILE A 27 12.38 4.08 -14.41
C ILE A 27 12.08 2.58 -14.62
N ASP A 28 10.84 2.17 -14.37
CA ASP A 28 10.24 0.81 -14.42
C ASP A 28 10.73 -0.22 -13.38
N GLU A 29 10.11 -0.20 -12.19
CA GLU A 29 10.36 -1.20 -11.14
C GLU A 29 9.10 -1.93 -10.66
N ARG A 30 9.30 -3.15 -10.17
CA ARG A 30 8.24 -3.94 -9.54
C ARG A 30 8.77 -4.72 -8.34
N LEU A 31 8.15 -4.48 -7.19
CA LEU A 31 8.37 -5.23 -5.97
C LEU A 31 7.16 -6.13 -5.70
N VAL A 32 7.42 -7.43 -5.48
CA VAL A 32 6.40 -8.40 -5.10
C VAL A 32 6.81 -9.07 -3.80
N VAL A 33 5.98 -8.94 -2.78
CA VAL A 33 6.15 -9.56 -1.47
C VAL A 33 4.98 -10.53 -1.25
N THR A 34 5.28 -11.76 -0.83
CA THR A 34 4.26 -12.80 -0.65
C THR A 34 4.56 -13.68 0.55
N ASP A 35 3.69 -13.65 1.56
CA ASP A 35 3.96 -14.37 2.79
C ASP A 35 2.82 -15.27 3.26
N THR A 36 3.22 -16.30 4.01
CA THR A 36 2.33 -17.35 4.49
C THR A 36 2.59 -17.67 5.96
N LYS A 37 1.59 -17.40 6.82
CA LYS A 37 1.59 -17.57 8.29
C LYS A 37 2.56 -16.66 9.04
N LEU A 38 2.08 -15.53 9.53
CA LEU A 38 2.86 -14.54 10.27
C LEU A 38 2.20 -14.24 11.61
N ILE A 39 2.98 -13.72 12.57
CA ILE A 39 2.44 -13.14 13.80
C ILE A 39 2.64 -11.63 13.78
N ASP A 40 3.80 -11.14 13.33
CA ASP A 40 4.11 -9.71 13.31
C ASP A 40 5.01 -9.40 12.12
N GLU A 41 4.61 -8.46 11.26
CA GLU A 41 5.43 -7.97 10.15
C GLU A 41 5.34 -6.45 9.99
N ARG A 42 6.47 -5.86 9.59
CA ARG A 42 6.54 -4.47 9.15
C ARG A 42 7.33 -4.33 7.85
N LEU A 43 6.65 -3.84 6.81
CA LEU A 43 7.27 -3.45 5.56
C LEU A 43 7.38 -1.92 5.50
N VAL A 44 8.59 -1.42 5.22
CA VAL A 44 8.85 0.01 5.00
C VAL A 44 9.53 0.17 3.64
N VAL A 45 8.87 0.90 2.74
CA VAL A 45 9.38 1.27 1.42
C VAL A 45 9.55 2.79 1.40
N THR A 46 10.67 3.28 0.88
CA THR A 46 10.92 4.73 0.82
C THR A 46 11.75 5.10 -0.39
N ASP A 47 11.15 5.87 -1.29
CA ASP A 47 11.75 6.14 -2.59
C ASP A 47 11.75 7.62 -2.96
N THR A 48 12.76 8.00 -3.77
CA THR A 48 12.90 9.38 -4.23
C THR A 48 13.24 9.46 -5.73
N LYS A 49 12.30 10.02 -6.53
CA LYS A 49 12.25 10.19 -8.02
C LYS A 49 11.92 8.95 -8.86
N LEU A 50 10.71 8.79 -9.39
CA LEU A 50 10.30 7.58 -10.15
C LEU A 50 9.51 7.88 -11.46
N THR A 51 9.57 6.97 -12.45
CA THR A 51 8.74 6.94 -13.67
C THR A 51 8.29 5.49 -13.89
N GLU A 52 7.07 5.13 -13.47
CA GLU A 52 6.48 3.78 -13.38
C GLU A 52 7.01 2.87 -12.25
N GLU A 53 6.18 2.68 -11.22
CA GLU A 53 6.39 1.68 -10.18
C GLU A 53 5.14 0.85 -9.86
N ARG A 54 5.39 -0.39 -9.43
CA ARG A 54 4.35 -1.33 -8.99
C ARG A 54 4.77 -2.11 -7.75
N LEU A 55 4.10 -1.85 -6.64
CA LEU A 55 4.22 -2.65 -5.43
C LEU A 55 3.02 -3.61 -5.32
N VAL A 56 3.31 -4.89 -5.13
CA VAL A 56 2.30 -5.93 -4.86
C VAL A 56 2.66 -6.66 -3.58
N VAL A 57 1.81 -6.57 -2.58
CA VAL A 57 1.92 -7.28 -1.29
C VAL A 57 0.75 -8.26 -1.18
N THR A 58 1.00 -9.46 -0.69
CA THR A 58 -0.05 -10.48 -0.59
C THR A 58 0.22 -11.43 0.56
N ASP A 59 -0.61 -11.34 1.60
CA ASP A 59 -0.41 -12.13 2.81
C ASP A 59 -1.59 -13.00 3.21
N THR A 60 -1.22 -14.09 3.88
CA THR A 60 -2.17 -15.10 4.31
C THR A 60 -1.96 -15.47 5.78
N LYS A 61 -2.92 -15.02 6.61
CA LYS A 61 -2.99 -15.27 8.06
C LYS A 61 -1.93 -14.51 8.89
N PRO A 62 -1.81 -13.17 8.81
CA PRO A 62 -1.05 -12.41 9.81
C PRO A 62 -1.89 -12.18 11.07
N ILE A 63 -1.21 -11.86 12.18
CA ILE A 63 -1.85 -11.36 13.40
C ILE A 63 -1.74 -9.83 13.38
N ASP A 64 -0.52 -9.28 13.29
CA ASP A 64 -0.29 -7.85 13.16
C ASP A 64 0.56 -7.53 11.90
N GLU A 65 0.12 -6.55 11.11
CA GLU A 65 0.84 -6.08 9.92
C GLU A 65 0.94 -4.56 9.86
N THR A 66 2.09 -4.04 9.43
CA THR A 66 2.25 -2.63 9.13
C THR A 66 3.02 -2.41 7.84
N LEU A 67 2.36 -1.81 6.85
CA LEU A 67 2.97 -1.35 5.61
C LEU A 67 3.12 0.17 5.62
N VAL A 68 4.33 0.66 5.39
CA VAL A 68 4.65 2.08 5.24
C VAL A 68 5.31 2.30 3.90
N VAL A 69 4.71 3.16 3.09
CA VAL A 69 5.13 3.51 1.73
C VAL A 69 5.30 5.03 1.71
N THR A 70 6.42 5.53 1.18
CA THR A 70 6.77 6.95 1.23
C THR A 70 7.60 7.37 0.04
N GLU A 71 7.00 8.19 -0.82
CA GLU A 71 7.59 8.55 -2.10
C GLU A 71 7.73 10.07 -2.26
N LYS A 72 8.75 10.43 -3.03
CA LYS A 72 9.01 11.83 -3.39
C LYS A 72 9.33 11.96 -4.87
N LYS A 73 8.35 12.49 -5.62
CA LYS A 73 8.35 12.70 -7.08
C LYS A 73 8.14 11.40 -7.87
N SER A 74 6.96 11.19 -8.43
CA SER A 74 6.66 10.08 -9.34
C SER A 74 5.75 10.50 -10.51
N ILE A 75 5.78 9.75 -11.62
CA ILE A 75 4.91 9.95 -12.78
C ILE A 75 3.74 8.96 -12.77
N ASP A 76 4.00 7.68 -12.51
CA ASP A 76 3.00 6.61 -12.49
C ASP A 76 3.29 5.65 -11.35
N GLU A 77 2.29 5.37 -10.51
CA GLU A 77 2.40 4.44 -9.38
C GLU A 77 1.18 3.52 -9.27
N ARG A 78 1.46 2.26 -8.90
CA ARG A 78 0.40 1.33 -8.50
C ARG A 78 0.79 0.49 -7.29
N LEU A 79 0.03 0.63 -6.22
CA LEU A 79 0.09 -0.22 -5.04
C LEU A 79 -1.09 -1.20 -5.04
N VAL A 80 -0.81 -2.50 -4.90
CA VAL A 80 -1.81 -3.54 -4.69
C VAL A 80 -1.49 -4.31 -3.41
N VAL A 81 -2.39 -4.30 -2.45
CA VAL A 81 -2.31 -5.04 -1.20
C VAL A 81 -3.49 -6.02 -1.15
N THR A 82 -3.27 -7.25 -0.67
CA THR A 82 -4.32 -8.28 -0.69
C THR A 82 -4.14 -9.29 0.42
N ASP A 83 -5.06 -9.30 1.38
CA ASP A 83 -4.93 -10.15 2.56
C ASP A 83 -6.13 -11.05 2.83
N THR A 84 -5.83 -12.27 3.26
CA THR A 84 -6.88 -13.31 3.38
C THR A 84 -7.42 -13.49 4.80
N LYS A 85 -6.67 -13.12 5.85
CA LYS A 85 -7.08 -13.18 7.28
C LYS A 85 -6.13 -12.37 8.17
N LEU A 86 -6.57 -11.25 8.70
CA LEU A 86 -5.79 -10.36 9.58
C LEU A 86 -6.50 -10.16 10.92
N ILE A 87 -5.72 -9.95 11.99
CA ILE A 87 -6.26 -9.41 13.24
C ILE A 87 -6.11 -7.90 13.19
N ASP A 88 -4.88 -7.37 13.08
CA ASP A 88 -4.61 -5.95 13.00
C ASP A 88 -3.81 -5.59 11.74
N GLU A 89 -4.26 -4.57 11.00
CA GLU A 89 -3.58 -4.05 9.83
C GLU A 89 -3.39 -2.53 9.91
N ARG A 90 -2.21 -2.07 9.49
CA ARG A 90 -1.96 -0.65 9.30
C ARG A 90 -1.22 -0.39 8.00
N LEU A 91 -1.89 0.28 7.08
CA LEU A 91 -1.31 0.81 5.86
C LEU A 91 -1.12 2.34 6.00
N VAL A 92 0.10 2.81 5.75
CA VAL A 92 0.44 4.23 5.67
C VAL A 92 1.13 4.50 4.33
N VAL A 93 0.50 5.31 3.50
CA VAL A 93 1.03 5.76 2.21
C VAL A 93 1.23 7.28 2.28
N THR A 94 2.35 7.80 1.79
CA THR A 94 2.67 9.23 1.90
C THR A 94 3.45 9.75 0.71
N ASP A 95 2.82 10.68 0.00
CA ASP A 95 3.29 11.16 -1.28
C ASP A 95 3.43 12.67 -1.36
N THR A 96 4.57 13.12 -1.89
CA THR A 96 4.84 14.56 -2.00
C THR A 96 4.53 15.13 -3.40
N GLU A 97 4.80 14.43 -4.49
CA GLU A 97 4.58 14.98 -5.85
C GLU A 97 4.30 13.83 -6.85
N LEU A 98 3.04 13.63 -7.28
CA LEU A 98 2.63 12.54 -8.20
C LEU A 98 1.85 13.07 -9.42
N THR A 99 1.86 12.31 -10.52
CA THR A 99 1.00 12.57 -11.69
C THR A 99 -0.16 11.58 -11.74
N ASP A 100 0.12 10.27 -11.73
CA ASP A 100 -0.88 9.20 -11.74
C ASP A 100 -0.65 8.20 -10.59
N GLU A 101 -1.72 7.89 -9.84
CA GLU A 101 -1.69 6.94 -8.72
C GLU A 101 -2.87 5.96 -8.74
N SER A 102 -2.59 4.68 -8.46
CA SER A 102 -3.61 3.67 -8.22
C SER A 102 -3.30 2.82 -7.00
N LEU A 103 -4.09 2.98 -5.94
CA LEU A 103 -4.06 2.14 -4.76
C LEU A 103 -5.26 1.18 -4.76
N VAL A 104 -4.96 -0.12 -4.65
CA VAL A 104 -5.96 -1.19 -4.52
C VAL A 104 -5.64 -2.01 -3.27
N VAL A 105 -6.56 -2.03 -2.33
CA VAL A 105 -6.48 -2.84 -1.10
C VAL A 105 -7.67 -3.80 -1.09
N THR A 106 -7.46 -5.07 -0.76
CA THR A 106 -8.50 -6.10 -0.90
C THR A 106 -8.39 -7.18 0.15
N ASP A 107 -9.37 -7.21 1.06
CA ASP A 107 -9.26 -8.07 2.22
C ASP A 107 -10.48 -8.95 2.46
N THR A 108 -10.17 -10.18 2.87
CA THR A 108 -11.20 -11.20 3.04
C THR A 108 -11.73 -11.24 4.48
N LYS A 109 -10.89 -10.98 5.49
CA LYS A 109 -11.27 -10.97 6.91
C LYS A 109 -10.28 -10.14 7.71
N ILE A 110 -10.71 -9.03 8.30
CA ILE A 110 -9.89 -8.18 9.16
C ILE A 110 -10.64 -7.97 10.49
N THR A 111 -9.91 -7.93 11.61
CA THR A 111 -10.49 -7.54 12.90
C THR A 111 -10.39 -6.03 13.08
N ASP A 112 -9.19 -5.45 12.96
CA ASP A 112 -8.91 -4.02 13.04
C ASP A 112 -8.10 -3.54 11.82
N GLU A 113 -8.57 -2.51 11.12
CA GLU A 113 -7.88 -1.92 9.97
C GLU A 113 -7.64 -0.43 10.16
N ARG A 114 -6.45 0.04 9.78
CA ARG A 114 -6.17 1.47 9.64
C ARG A 114 -5.41 1.79 8.36
N LEU A 115 -6.11 2.43 7.44
CA LEU A 115 -5.53 3.03 6.25
C LEU A 115 -5.31 4.55 6.43
N VAL A 116 -4.08 5.01 6.21
CA VAL A 116 -3.71 6.43 6.16
C VAL A 116 -3.04 6.73 4.84
N VAL A 117 -3.65 7.59 4.02
CA VAL A 117 -3.09 8.09 2.75
C VAL A 117 -2.90 9.60 2.87
N THR A 118 -1.76 10.12 2.45
CA THR A 118 -1.43 11.55 2.58
C THR A 118 -0.67 12.06 1.37
N ASP A 119 -1.34 12.92 0.59
CA ASP A 119 -0.81 13.35 -0.70
C ASP A 119 -0.76 14.87 -0.76
N THR A 120 0.38 15.40 -1.21
CA THR A 120 0.56 16.85 -1.27
C THR A 120 0.30 17.48 -2.63
N LYS A 121 0.34 16.72 -3.74
CA LYS A 121 0.01 17.20 -5.10
C LYS A 121 -0.30 16.04 -6.08
N PRO A 122 -1.58 15.74 -6.33
CA PRO A 122 -1.98 14.77 -7.35
C PRO A 122 -2.52 15.41 -8.64
N ILE A 123 -2.44 14.68 -9.76
CA ILE A 123 -3.03 15.06 -11.05
C ILE A 123 -4.15 14.07 -11.44
N ASP A 124 -4.00 12.76 -11.16
CA ASP A 124 -5.04 11.72 -11.32
C ASP A 124 -4.86 10.58 -10.28
N GLU A 125 -5.92 10.27 -9.50
CA GLU A 125 -5.89 9.24 -8.44
C GLU A 125 -7.06 8.24 -8.54
N THR A 126 -6.77 6.98 -8.24
CA THR A 126 -7.78 5.94 -8.02
C THR A 126 -7.48 5.16 -6.74
N LEU A 127 -8.41 5.23 -5.78
CA LEU A 127 -8.37 4.46 -4.54
C LEU A 127 -9.54 3.47 -4.49
N VAL A 128 -9.21 2.19 -4.44
CA VAL A 128 -10.17 1.08 -4.28
C VAL A 128 -9.80 0.29 -3.05
N VAL A 129 -10.73 0.20 -2.11
CA VAL A 129 -10.59 -0.64 -0.91
C VAL A 129 -11.84 -1.48 -0.77
N THR A 130 -11.64 -2.79 -0.64
CA THR A 130 -12.73 -3.76 -0.61
C THR A 130 -12.56 -4.78 0.49
N ASP A 131 -13.49 -4.74 1.43
CA ASP A 131 -13.49 -5.61 2.60
C ASP A 131 -14.74 -6.45 2.65
N THR A 132 -14.55 -7.76 2.81
CA THR A 132 -15.68 -8.69 2.83
C THR A 132 -16.19 -9.00 4.23
N ASN A 133 -15.39 -8.81 5.28
CA ASN A 133 -15.76 -9.07 6.68
C ASN A 133 -14.91 -8.28 7.71
N PRO A 134 -15.08 -6.96 7.80
CA PRO A 134 -14.38 -6.15 8.80
C PRO A 134 -15.07 -6.12 10.16
N ILE A 135 -14.31 -5.93 11.25
CA ILE A 135 -14.86 -5.74 12.59
C ILE A 135 -14.65 -4.29 13.08
N ASP A 136 -13.49 -3.65 12.91
CA ASP A 136 -13.17 -2.23 13.19
C ASP A 136 -12.32 -1.65 12.05
N GLU A 137 -12.62 -0.43 11.61
CA GLU A 137 -12.00 0.19 10.42
C GLU A 137 -11.84 1.69 10.60
N ARG A 138 -10.67 2.18 10.19
CA ARG A 138 -10.41 3.62 10.12
C ARG A 138 -9.61 3.99 8.88
N LEU A 139 -10.31 4.65 7.95
CA LEU A 139 -9.71 5.35 6.84
C LEU A 139 -9.42 6.82 7.18
N VAL A 140 -8.22 7.29 6.88
CA VAL A 140 -7.83 8.70 6.92
C VAL A 140 -7.16 9.06 5.59
N VAL A 141 -7.76 9.97 4.83
CA VAL A 141 -7.17 10.49 3.59
C VAL A 141 -6.97 12.00 3.75
N ASN A 142 -5.74 12.47 3.59
CA ASN A 142 -5.39 13.89 3.70
C ASN A 142 -4.78 14.40 2.41
N TYR A 143 -5.42 15.42 1.84
CA TYR A 143 -4.92 16.13 0.68
C TYR A 143 -4.54 17.56 1.06
N THR A 144 -3.35 18.01 0.67
CA THR A 144 -3.00 19.44 0.74
C THR A 144 -2.98 20.04 -0.68
N GLU A 145 -3.91 20.96 -0.96
CA GLU A 145 -4.22 21.68 -2.22
C GLU A 145 -3.07 22.14 -3.18
N PRO A 146 -3.35 22.57 -4.47
CA PRO A 146 -4.67 22.89 -5.05
C PRO A 146 -4.98 22.55 -6.54
N THR A 147 -6.29 22.50 -6.84
CA THR A 147 -6.98 22.83 -8.12
C THR A 147 -6.80 21.92 -9.35
N TYR A 148 -7.95 21.63 -9.99
CA TYR A 148 -8.21 20.88 -11.22
C TYR A 148 -8.40 19.35 -11.03
N LYS A 149 -9.48 18.85 -11.65
CA LYS A 149 -10.13 17.53 -11.49
C LYS A 149 -9.26 16.41 -12.11
N SER A 150 -9.12 15.21 -11.53
CA SER A 150 -10.21 14.27 -11.17
C SER A 150 -9.91 13.35 -9.97
N ALA A 151 -10.98 12.90 -9.30
CA ALA A 151 -10.99 11.90 -8.22
C ALA A 151 -12.05 10.84 -8.55
N CYS A 152 -11.75 9.54 -8.35
CA CYS A 152 -12.80 8.53 -8.22
C CYS A 152 -12.41 7.52 -7.12
N VAL A 153 -13.24 7.48 -6.08
CA VAL A 153 -13.02 6.84 -4.79
C VAL A 153 -14.25 5.99 -4.49
N ILE A 154 -14.14 4.66 -4.38
CA ILE A 154 -15.27 3.86 -3.87
C ILE A 154 -14.78 2.82 -2.86
N PHE A 155 -15.11 3.12 -1.61
CA PHE A 155 -15.04 2.25 -0.43
C PHE A 155 -16.44 1.67 -0.14
N LYS A 156 -16.53 0.47 0.44
CA LYS A 156 -17.65 0.20 1.37
C LYS A 156 -17.27 -0.69 2.54
N LEU A 157 -16.48 -0.09 3.40
CA LEU A 157 -16.21 -0.34 4.82
C LEU A 157 -17.47 -0.08 5.67
N ILE A 158 -18.14 -1.05 6.31
CA ILE A 158 -19.01 -0.88 7.53
C ILE A 158 -19.46 -2.26 8.09
N PRO A 159 -19.80 -2.42 9.41
CA PRO A 159 -19.17 -1.97 10.66
C PRO A 159 -19.08 -3.05 11.77
N LEU A 160 -18.41 -2.65 12.85
CA LEU A 160 -18.77 -2.84 14.28
C LEU A 160 -20.30 -2.94 14.57
N SER A 161 -20.85 -4.17 14.67
CA SER A 161 -21.98 -4.59 15.55
C SER A 161 -22.05 -6.10 15.75
#